data_AF-A0ABD1HZ56-F1
#
_entry.id   AF-A0ABD1HZ56-F1
#
_cell.length_a   1.000
_cell.length_b   1.000
_cell.length_c   1.000
_cell.angle_alpha   90.00
_cell.angle_beta   90.00
_cell.angle_gamma   90.00
#
_symmetry.space_group_name_H-M   'P 1'
#
loop_
_entity.id
_entity.type
_entity.pdbx_description
1 polymer ?
#
loop_
_entity_poly.entity_id
_entity_poly.type
_entity_poly.pdbx_seq_one_letter_code
_entity_poly.pdbx_strand_id
1 'polypeptide(L)'
;MTSEPEKESMDIDSPGDTKELPYELVRNGLNLYPVSVHDSGEGLPYAPQDWPSPGDNWRWKVGKRISASGYFLDRYLYVPSRFRKIGDRKGFASRLSLEHYIREKFSGADVDTFFASFSWRIPSKVIKKADRDMLRVLPEPAENPVSDGVERCNAGNRFCSSLAVREDSGSQTMFCDICCGEAGFCRDCCCILCSQTIEQASEEYNSIICEADIEGGACGHKCHIDCALRAYLAGTVGGSIGLDAEYYCRRCDTRTDLVPHVTRLVKKCKSNESPDEIENMLNVGIRVLRGSNRTSATHLLHHFQLAISKLKNGSYLEDIWKMEDVSEDASGLSRNGNGVLEIPKREPEDCQLESPPVLSSKFDYRVESLKLENEIDYILDELRKSQEIEYRLAEERLSAQKKYIINLYEELEKERSALLKHTSISEKQDSLLDAVLSRVSQVKREVSRLKDMGEVSKGFGRVPKRILEEQFSLVIEH
;
A
#
# COMPACT_ATOMS: atom_id res chain seq x y z
N MET A 1 22.99 23.22 -82.92
CA MET A 1 23.33 22.26 -81.85
C MET A 1 22.30 22.47 -80.75
N THR A 2 21.44 21.45 -80.52
CA THR A 2 20.72 21.08 -79.27
C THR A 2 20.11 22.23 -78.42
N SER A 3 18.79 22.50 -78.50
CA SER A 3 17.71 21.97 -77.61
C SER A 3 17.87 22.46 -76.15
N GLU A 4 16.99 23.23 -75.50
CA GLU A 4 15.54 23.50 -75.55
C GLU A 4 15.26 24.91 -74.96
N PRO A 5 14.05 25.49 -75.16
CA PRO A 5 13.62 26.74 -74.52
C PRO A 5 12.67 26.46 -73.33
N GLU A 6 13.03 26.88 -72.12
CA GLU A 6 12.10 26.83 -70.99
C GLU A 6 11.22 28.10 -70.98
N LYS A 7 9.93 27.91 -71.25
CA LYS A 7 8.87 28.91 -71.10
C LYS A 7 7.84 28.43 -70.08
N GLU A 8 7.62 29.28 -69.08
CA GLU A 8 6.37 29.69 -68.40
C GLU A 8 5.32 28.64 -68.00
N SER A 9 4.88 28.71 -66.72
CA SER A 9 3.67 29.47 -66.34
C SER A 9 3.29 29.30 -64.85
N MET A 10 2.93 30.43 -64.18
CA MET A 10 1.91 30.63 -63.10
C MET A 10 1.97 29.71 -61.85
N ASP A 11 1.83 30.12 -60.57
CA ASP A 11 1.25 31.28 -59.88
C ASP A 11 1.68 31.23 -58.38
N ILE A 12 1.25 32.24 -57.62
CA ILE A 12 0.81 32.24 -56.20
C ILE A 12 1.74 32.92 -55.16
N ASP A 13 1.21 34.05 -54.67
CA ASP A 13 1.56 34.78 -53.45
C ASP A 13 1.73 33.90 -52.20
N SER A 14 2.76 34.20 -51.39
CA SER A 14 2.60 34.38 -49.94
C SER A 14 3.85 35.00 -49.30
N PRO A 15 3.73 36.10 -48.54
CA PRO A 15 4.79 36.55 -47.65
C PRO A 15 4.85 35.63 -46.42
N GLY A 16 6.07 35.29 -46.01
CA GLY A 16 6.35 34.38 -44.90
C GLY A 16 5.81 34.90 -43.57
N ASP A 17 4.73 34.28 -43.11
CA ASP A 17 4.23 34.37 -41.74
C ASP A 17 5.14 33.54 -40.81
N THR A 18 6.10 34.18 -40.15
CA THR A 18 6.59 33.69 -38.86
C THR A 18 5.47 33.85 -37.82
N LYS A 19 4.61 32.83 -37.71
CA LYS A 19 3.65 32.71 -36.60
C LYS A 19 4.33 32.01 -35.44
N GLU A 20 4.78 32.82 -34.48
CA GLU A 20 5.06 32.41 -33.11
C GLU A 20 3.92 31.52 -32.57
N LEU A 21 4.28 30.41 -31.94
CA LEU A 21 3.35 29.48 -31.29
C LEU A 21 3.10 29.94 -29.84
N PRO A 22 1.88 30.29 -29.42
CA PRO A 22 1.59 30.55 -28.02
C PRO A 22 1.08 29.25 -27.37
N TYR A 23 1.99 28.46 -26.80
CA TYR A 23 1.62 27.46 -25.80
C TYR A 23 2.11 27.93 -24.43
N GLU A 24 1.65 29.11 -24.00
CA GLU A 24 1.81 29.56 -22.64
C GLU A 24 0.69 28.96 -21.79
N LEU A 25 1.01 27.89 -21.04
CA LEU A 25 0.12 27.34 -20.03
C LEU A 25 0.34 28.13 -18.74
N VAL A 26 -0.59 29.00 -18.35
CA VAL A 26 -0.51 29.72 -17.08
C VAL A 26 -1.04 28.83 -15.96
N ARG A 27 -0.19 28.47 -14.99
CA ARG A 27 -0.57 27.74 -13.78
C ARG A 27 0.16 28.33 -12.58
N ASN A 28 -0.57 28.65 -11.51
CA ASN A 28 -0.04 29.30 -10.30
C ASN A 28 0.69 30.64 -10.58
N GLY A 29 0.29 31.37 -11.63
CA GLY A 29 0.96 32.60 -12.06
C GLY A 29 2.28 32.40 -12.82
N LEU A 30 2.64 31.16 -13.17
CA LEU A 30 3.86 30.82 -13.92
C LEU A 30 3.52 30.47 -15.38
N ASN A 31 4.29 31.01 -16.32
CA ASN A 31 4.21 30.67 -17.74
C ASN A 31 4.96 29.36 -18.00
N LEU A 32 4.21 28.27 -18.18
CA LEU A 32 4.77 26.96 -18.51
C LEU A 32 4.99 26.83 -20.02
N TYR A 33 6.18 26.39 -20.43
CA TYR A 33 6.55 26.08 -21.80
C TYR A 33 6.93 24.59 -21.99
N PRO A 34 6.44 23.93 -23.05
CA PRO A 34 6.77 22.51 -23.29
C PRO A 34 8.26 22.30 -23.57
N VAL A 35 8.83 21.20 -23.06
CA VAL A 35 10.25 20.83 -23.21
C VAL A 35 10.44 19.51 -23.98
N SER A 36 11.63 19.29 -24.52
CA SER A 36 11.98 18.07 -25.24
C SER A 36 12.43 16.95 -24.28
N VAL A 37 12.40 15.72 -24.77
CA VAL A 37 12.98 14.56 -24.07
C VAL A 37 14.46 14.86 -23.78
N HIS A 38 14.90 14.60 -22.54
CA HIS A 38 16.26 14.83 -22.04
C HIS A 38 16.64 16.28 -21.74
N ASP A 39 15.71 17.22 -21.89
CA ASP A 39 15.96 18.59 -21.49
C ASP A 39 16.20 18.73 -19.98
N SER A 40 16.96 19.77 -19.65
CA SER A 40 17.24 20.16 -18.28
C SER A 40 17.38 21.67 -18.20
N GLY A 41 17.09 22.23 -17.04
CA GLY A 41 17.21 23.65 -16.77
C GLY A 41 17.36 23.94 -15.29
N GLU A 42 17.34 25.21 -14.93
CA GLU A 42 17.48 25.68 -13.55
C GLU A 42 16.41 26.74 -13.27
N GLY A 43 15.89 26.76 -12.04
CA GLY A 43 14.89 27.73 -11.60
C GLY A 43 13.53 27.58 -12.29
N LEU A 44 12.76 28.68 -12.25
CA LEU A 44 11.38 28.73 -12.69
C LEU A 44 11.25 28.46 -14.21
N PRO A 45 10.10 27.90 -14.65
CA PRO A 45 8.91 27.58 -13.85
C PRO A 45 8.94 26.15 -13.25
N TYR A 46 9.98 25.36 -13.48
CA TYR A 46 9.99 23.91 -13.18
C TYR A 46 10.83 23.51 -11.98
N ALA A 47 11.56 24.45 -11.39
CA ALA A 47 12.30 24.27 -10.16
C ALA A 47 12.26 25.54 -9.31
N PRO A 48 12.43 25.43 -7.98
CA PRO A 48 12.60 26.60 -7.12
C PRO A 48 13.77 27.48 -7.57
N GLN A 49 13.57 28.78 -7.48
CA GLN A 49 14.59 29.81 -7.71
C GLN A 49 14.80 30.60 -6.43
N ASP A 50 16.04 31.00 -6.16
CA ASP A 50 16.40 31.84 -5.00
C ASP A 50 15.97 31.23 -3.64
N TRP A 51 15.88 29.89 -3.57
CA TRP A 51 15.40 29.17 -2.39
C TRP A 51 16.36 28.06 -1.95
N PRO A 52 16.75 27.97 -0.66
CA PRO A 52 16.23 28.73 0.48
C PRO A 52 16.85 30.14 0.63
N SER A 53 17.88 30.48 -0.12
CA SER A 53 18.52 31.79 -0.08
C SER A 53 18.69 32.36 -1.49
N PRO A 54 18.76 33.69 -1.65
CA PRO A 54 19.04 34.32 -2.94
C PRO A 54 20.28 33.71 -3.61
N GLY A 55 20.16 33.34 -4.88
CA GLY A 55 21.18 32.64 -5.66
C GLY A 55 21.09 31.10 -5.62
N ASP A 56 20.17 30.51 -4.86
CA ASP A 56 19.90 29.07 -4.92
C ASP A 56 18.94 28.67 -6.02
N ASN A 57 19.51 28.30 -7.15
CA ASN A 57 18.72 27.78 -8.24
C ASN A 57 18.75 26.25 -8.22
N TRP A 58 17.56 25.68 -8.07
CA TRP A 58 17.37 24.24 -8.17
C TRP A 58 17.38 23.85 -9.63
N ARG A 59 17.86 22.64 -9.93
CA ARG A 59 17.94 22.14 -11.31
C ARG A 59 16.84 21.12 -11.55
N TRP A 60 16.22 21.16 -12.72
CA TRP A 60 15.27 20.15 -13.17
C TRP A 60 15.82 19.40 -14.39
N LYS A 61 15.40 18.14 -14.56
CA LYS A 61 15.69 17.34 -15.74
C LYS A 61 14.52 16.42 -16.06
N VAL A 62 14.28 16.18 -17.34
CA VAL A 62 13.30 15.20 -17.82
C VAL A 62 13.96 13.98 -18.49
N GLY A 63 13.35 12.82 -18.34
CA GLY A 63 13.74 11.55 -18.95
C GLY A 63 12.96 11.27 -20.24
N LYS A 64 12.62 10.00 -20.50
CA LYS A 64 11.99 9.57 -21.77
C LYS A 64 10.48 9.43 -21.68
N ARG A 65 9.96 9.02 -20.51
CA ARG A 65 8.55 8.66 -20.37
C ARG A 65 7.67 9.90 -20.24
N ILE A 66 6.66 9.98 -21.10
CA ILE A 66 5.67 11.05 -21.18
C ILE A 66 4.29 10.43 -20.97
N SER A 67 3.47 11.03 -20.12
CA SER A 67 2.07 10.64 -19.91
C SER A 67 1.23 10.97 -21.14
N ALA A 68 0.08 10.31 -21.30
CA ALA A 68 -0.85 10.64 -22.38
C ALA A 68 -1.31 12.11 -22.36
N SER A 69 -1.35 12.72 -21.17
CA SER A 69 -1.62 14.16 -20.96
C SER A 69 -0.49 15.11 -21.39
N GLY A 70 0.60 14.58 -21.96
CA GLY A 70 1.69 15.39 -22.49
C GLY A 70 2.66 15.92 -21.44
N TYR A 71 2.79 15.29 -20.26
CA TYR A 71 3.74 15.68 -19.22
C TYR A 71 4.78 14.59 -18.95
N PHE A 72 5.99 14.97 -18.53
CA PHE A 72 7.03 14.01 -18.21
C PHE A 72 6.75 13.25 -16.90
N LEU A 73 6.81 11.92 -16.95
CA LEU A 73 6.78 11.05 -15.77
C LEU A 73 8.16 10.98 -15.12
N ASP A 74 9.20 10.88 -15.96
CA ASP A 74 10.60 10.88 -15.56
C ASP A 74 11.09 12.32 -15.28
N ARG A 75 10.54 13.00 -14.29
CA ARG A 75 11.06 14.31 -13.84
C ARG A 75 11.93 14.16 -12.61
N TYR A 76 13.02 14.92 -12.58
CA TYR A 76 13.98 14.92 -11.47
C TYR A 76 14.29 16.35 -11.06
N LEU A 77 14.31 16.59 -9.74
CA LEU A 77 14.76 17.85 -9.14
C LEU A 77 16.07 17.63 -8.40
N TYR A 78 17.02 18.54 -8.56
CA TYR A 78 18.31 18.47 -7.93
C TYR A 78 18.59 19.71 -7.11
N VAL A 79 19.13 19.49 -5.92
CA VAL A 79 19.50 20.57 -4.99
C VAL A 79 20.58 21.49 -5.59
N PRO A 80 20.65 22.75 -5.13
CA PRO A 80 21.72 23.69 -5.49
C PRO A 80 23.11 23.13 -5.18
N SER A 81 24.11 23.56 -5.96
CA SER A 81 25.48 23.03 -5.94
C SER A 81 26.12 23.06 -4.54
N ARG A 82 25.86 24.08 -3.73
CA ARG A 82 26.41 24.20 -2.37
C ARG A 82 25.89 23.15 -1.38
N PHE A 83 24.76 22.51 -1.68
CA PHE A 83 24.21 21.42 -0.89
C PHE A 83 24.67 20.03 -1.39
N ARG A 84 25.44 19.98 -2.48
CA ARG A 84 25.99 18.73 -3.03
C ARG A 84 27.38 18.48 -2.43
N LYS A 85 27.59 17.26 -1.93
CA LYS A 85 28.95 16.76 -1.67
C LYS A 85 29.58 16.33 -3.00
N ILE A 86 30.90 16.35 -3.11
CA ILE A 86 31.63 15.85 -4.29
C ILE A 86 31.22 14.37 -4.50
N GLY A 87 30.67 14.07 -5.68
CA GLY A 87 30.15 12.74 -6.05
C GLY A 87 28.66 12.51 -5.78
N ASP A 88 27.98 13.44 -5.09
CA ASP A 88 26.57 13.29 -4.74
C ASP A 88 25.64 13.79 -5.86
N ARG A 89 24.85 12.88 -6.44
CA ARG A 89 23.82 13.15 -7.45
C ARG A 89 22.42 13.02 -6.85
N LYS A 90 22.19 13.59 -5.67
CA LYS A 90 20.88 13.55 -5.01
C LYS A 90 19.82 14.27 -5.86
N GLY A 91 19.13 13.48 -6.67
CA GLY A 91 18.01 13.87 -7.51
C GLY A 91 16.72 13.26 -6.99
N PHE A 92 15.69 14.08 -6.83
CA PHE A 92 14.38 13.66 -6.35
C PHE A 92 13.47 13.35 -7.53
N ALA A 93 13.08 12.07 -7.67
CA ALA A 93 12.08 11.63 -8.65
C ALA A 93 10.65 11.61 -8.08
N SER A 94 10.53 11.66 -6.74
CA SER A 94 9.27 11.60 -5.99
C SER A 94 9.05 12.89 -5.21
N ARG A 95 7.81 13.41 -5.29
CA ARG A 95 7.38 14.59 -4.54
C ARG A 95 7.49 14.35 -3.03
N LEU A 96 7.09 13.17 -2.56
CA LEU A 96 7.17 12.78 -1.14
C LEU A 96 8.62 12.72 -0.64
N SER A 97 9.54 12.20 -1.45
CA SER A 97 10.97 12.17 -1.09
C SER A 97 11.57 13.57 -0.98
N LEU A 98 11.15 14.49 -1.86
CA LEU A 98 11.53 15.89 -1.76
C LEU A 98 10.91 16.54 -0.51
N GLU A 99 9.64 16.31 -0.25
CA GLU A 99 8.95 16.83 0.93
C GLU A 99 9.62 16.43 2.25
N HIS A 100 9.93 15.14 2.41
CA HIS A 100 10.69 14.67 3.58
C HIS A 100 12.04 15.36 3.71
N TYR A 101 12.75 15.52 2.59
CA TYR A 101 14.04 16.22 2.58
C TYR A 101 13.91 17.68 3.01
N ILE A 102 12.88 18.39 2.55
CA ILE A 102 12.63 19.79 2.94
C ILE A 102 12.33 19.87 4.43
N ARG A 103 11.45 19.01 4.97
CA ARG A 103 11.12 18.98 6.41
C ARG A 103 12.33 18.65 7.29
N GLU A 104 13.18 17.73 6.84
CA GLU A 104 14.38 17.30 7.58
C GLU A 104 15.49 18.36 7.56
N LYS A 105 15.75 18.98 6.40
CA LYS A 105 16.86 19.94 6.24
C LYS A 105 16.50 21.38 6.58
N PHE A 106 15.23 21.75 6.45
CA PHE A 106 14.75 23.11 6.65
C PHE A 106 13.53 23.07 7.57
N SER A 107 13.78 22.80 8.86
CA SER A 107 12.76 22.56 9.90
C SER A 107 11.81 23.75 10.21
N GLY A 108 11.91 24.85 9.47
CA GLY A 108 10.99 25.99 9.52
C GLY A 108 10.43 26.41 8.16
N ALA A 109 10.65 25.61 7.12
CA ALA A 109 10.13 25.87 5.79
C ALA A 109 8.65 25.47 5.69
N ASP A 110 7.83 26.36 5.16
CA ASP A 110 6.49 26.04 4.71
C ASP A 110 6.57 25.23 3.41
N VAL A 111 6.21 23.94 3.52
CA VAL A 111 6.25 22.96 2.44
C VAL A 111 5.23 23.30 1.35
N ASP A 112 4.07 23.84 1.71
CA ASP A 112 3.01 24.16 0.75
C ASP A 112 3.41 25.39 -0.06
N THR A 113 3.95 26.42 0.60
CA THR A 113 4.54 27.59 -0.07
C THR A 113 5.71 27.19 -0.98
N PHE A 114 6.57 26.26 -0.54
CA PHE A 114 7.65 25.73 -1.38
C PHE A 114 7.12 25.08 -2.66
N PHE A 115 6.12 24.21 -2.58
CA PHE A 115 5.56 23.55 -3.77
C PHE A 115 4.64 24.45 -4.60
N ALA A 116 4.12 25.53 -4.05
CA ALA A 116 3.38 26.54 -4.79
C ALA A 116 4.30 27.41 -5.66
N SER A 117 5.58 27.57 -5.26
CA SER A 117 6.55 28.44 -5.94
C SER A 117 6.95 27.99 -7.35
N PHE A 118 6.75 26.72 -7.71
CA PHE A 118 7.11 26.18 -9.03
C PHE A 118 6.12 25.10 -9.49
N SER A 119 6.11 24.80 -10.79
CA SER A 119 5.34 23.67 -11.33
C SER A 119 6.14 22.37 -11.26
N TRP A 120 5.64 21.44 -10.43
CA TRP A 120 6.17 20.07 -10.38
C TRP A 120 5.94 19.28 -11.69
N ARG A 121 4.96 19.68 -12.52
CA ARG A 121 4.66 19.03 -13.80
C ARG A 121 5.33 19.79 -14.95
N ILE A 122 6.10 19.06 -15.75
CA ILE A 122 6.81 19.61 -16.92
C ILE A 122 6.13 19.11 -18.21
N PRO A 123 5.54 20.00 -19.04
CA PRO A 123 4.90 19.64 -20.29
C PRO A 123 5.92 19.24 -21.36
N SER A 124 5.53 18.37 -22.29
CA SER A 124 6.34 17.84 -23.37
C SER A 124 5.97 18.47 -24.71
N LYS A 125 6.97 18.66 -25.57
CA LYS A 125 6.76 19.06 -26.98
C LYS A 125 6.15 17.95 -27.83
N VAL A 126 6.19 16.70 -27.37
CA VAL A 126 5.65 15.54 -28.10
C VAL A 126 4.14 15.44 -27.86
N ILE A 127 3.36 16.28 -28.55
CA ILE A 127 1.92 16.09 -28.71
C ILE A 127 1.74 15.03 -29.81
N LYS A 128 1.09 13.89 -29.51
CA LYS A 128 0.69 12.94 -30.57
C LYS A 128 -0.36 13.63 -31.46
N LYS A 129 -0.20 13.51 -32.78
CA LYS A 129 -0.99 14.11 -33.87
C LYS A 129 -2.51 13.78 -33.92
N ALA A 130 -3.14 13.40 -32.81
CA ALA A 130 -4.57 13.10 -32.78
C ALA A 130 -5.47 14.30 -32.46
N ASP A 131 -4.93 15.49 -32.21
CA ASP A 131 -5.73 16.55 -31.58
C ASP A 131 -5.44 17.96 -32.11
N ARG A 132 -5.51 18.14 -33.43
CA ARG A 132 -5.54 19.48 -34.06
C ARG A 132 -6.99 20.02 -34.22
N ASP A 133 -8.01 19.20 -33.97
CA ASP A 133 -9.42 19.56 -34.23
C ASP A 133 -10.28 19.88 -32.99
N MET A 134 -9.77 19.81 -31.77
CA MET A 134 -10.58 20.09 -30.56
C MET A 134 -10.81 21.59 -30.23
N LEU A 135 -10.51 22.55 -31.13
CA LEU A 135 -10.71 23.99 -30.86
C LEU A 135 -11.57 24.76 -31.88
N ARG A 136 -12.25 24.08 -32.80
CA ARG A 136 -13.31 24.61 -33.68
C ARG A 136 -14.27 23.44 -33.92
N VAL A 137 -15.59 23.48 -33.71
CA VAL A 137 -16.60 24.52 -33.90
C VAL A 137 -17.95 23.97 -33.35
N LEU A 138 -18.93 24.85 -33.08
CA LEU A 138 -20.36 24.51 -32.88
C LEU A 138 -20.90 23.59 -34.01
N PRO A 139 -22.01 22.87 -33.80
CA PRO A 139 -22.35 21.64 -34.54
C PRO A 139 -22.87 21.90 -35.95
N GLU A 140 -22.71 20.92 -36.84
CA GLU A 140 -23.63 20.45 -37.92
C GLU A 140 -22.90 19.33 -38.74
N PRO A 141 -23.61 18.46 -39.50
CA PRO A 141 -23.45 17.00 -39.33
C PRO A 141 -22.84 16.22 -40.51
N ALA A 142 -22.51 14.96 -40.18
CA ALA A 142 -22.24 13.80 -41.05
C ALA A 142 -20.84 13.78 -41.74
N GLU A 143 -20.13 12.65 -41.89
CA GLU A 143 -20.59 11.28 -42.14
C GLU A 143 -19.71 10.20 -41.46
N ASN A 144 -20.36 9.08 -41.17
CA ASN A 144 -19.82 7.89 -40.52
C ASN A 144 -18.77 7.14 -41.37
N PRO A 145 -17.83 6.43 -40.74
CA PRO A 145 -17.39 5.13 -41.19
C PRO A 145 -18.07 4.06 -40.32
N VAL A 146 -19.10 3.43 -40.88
CA VAL A 146 -19.69 2.12 -40.51
C VAL A 146 -19.39 1.67 -39.06
N SER A 147 -20.12 2.25 -38.10
CA SER A 147 -20.18 1.71 -36.74
C SER A 147 -21.41 0.82 -36.64
N ASP A 148 -21.18 -0.43 -36.26
CA ASP A 148 -22.22 -1.27 -35.65
C ASP A 148 -22.86 -0.44 -34.51
N GLY A 149 -24.14 -0.09 -34.67
CA GLY A 149 -24.84 1.04 -34.01
C GLY A 149 -25.12 0.88 -32.51
N VAL A 150 -24.20 0.25 -31.79
CA VAL A 150 -24.28 -0.02 -30.36
C VAL A 150 -23.34 0.92 -29.62
N GLU A 151 -23.90 1.76 -28.75
CA GLU A 151 -23.14 2.63 -27.85
C GLU A 151 -22.22 1.78 -26.94
N ARG A 152 -20.98 2.22 -26.76
CA ARG A 152 -19.96 1.54 -25.94
C ARG A 152 -19.28 2.56 -25.04
N CYS A 153 -18.86 2.16 -23.83
CA CYS A 153 -18.12 3.06 -22.94
C CYS A 153 -16.67 3.26 -23.42
N ASN A 154 -15.90 4.12 -22.75
CA ASN A 154 -14.49 4.37 -23.09
C ASN A 154 -13.58 3.12 -23.00
N ALA A 155 -14.02 2.06 -22.31
CA ALA A 155 -13.35 0.76 -22.26
C ALA A 155 -13.87 -0.24 -23.31
N GLY A 156 -14.75 0.19 -24.23
CA GLY A 156 -15.38 -0.67 -25.23
C GLY A 156 -16.47 -1.61 -24.68
N ASN A 157 -16.83 -1.50 -23.40
CA ASN A 157 -17.87 -2.33 -22.79
C ASN A 157 -19.26 -1.84 -23.19
N ARG A 158 -20.05 -2.71 -23.82
CA ARG A 158 -21.43 -2.47 -24.27
C ARG A 158 -22.48 -2.57 -23.15
N PHE A 159 -22.13 -3.17 -22.02
CA PHE A 159 -23.01 -3.34 -20.86
C PHE A 159 -22.59 -2.44 -19.69
N CYS A 160 -21.78 -1.41 -19.94
CA CYS A 160 -21.32 -0.55 -18.88
C CYS A 160 -22.50 0.23 -18.27
N SER A 161 -22.58 0.29 -16.95
CA SER A 161 -23.57 1.10 -16.24
C SER A 161 -23.48 2.59 -16.55
N SER A 162 -22.36 3.05 -17.12
CA SER A 162 -22.20 4.42 -17.62
C SER A 162 -23.05 4.73 -18.86
N LEU A 163 -23.55 3.70 -19.56
CA LEU A 163 -24.38 3.81 -20.76
C LEU A 163 -25.89 3.78 -20.45
N ALA A 164 -26.28 3.36 -19.24
CA ALA A 164 -27.65 3.49 -18.80
C ALA A 164 -27.96 4.97 -18.54
N VAL A 165 -29.00 5.51 -19.20
CA VAL A 165 -29.47 6.89 -19.00
C VAL A 165 -29.67 7.14 -17.51
N ARG A 166 -28.88 8.05 -16.93
CA ARG A 166 -29.03 8.46 -15.52
C ARG A 166 -30.34 9.24 -15.38
N GLU A 167 -31.40 8.57 -14.94
CA GLU A 167 -32.52 9.26 -14.31
C GLU A 167 -32.06 9.85 -12.96
N ASP A 168 -32.51 11.08 -12.74
CA ASP A 168 -31.97 12.11 -11.85
C ASP A 168 -31.94 11.71 -10.36
N SER A 169 -30.93 10.95 -9.95
CA SER A 169 -30.74 10.49 -8.57
C SER A 169 -29.37 10.89 -8.00
N GLY A 170 -29.24 12.17 -7.69
CA GLY A 170 -28.59 12.76 -6.49
C GLY A 170 -27.12 12.50 -6.14
N SER A 171 -26.44 11.50 -6.71
CA SER A 171 -25.04 11.18 -6.39
C SER A 171 -24.13 11.72 -7.49
N GLN A 172 -23.78 13.00 -7.38
CA GLN A 172 -22.80 13.63 -8.25
C GLN A 172 -21.45 12.92 -8.03
N THR A 173 -20.98 12.18 -9.04
CA THR A 173 -19.74 11.40 -8.96
C THR A 173 -18.61 12.21 -9.58
N MET A 174 -17.49 12.35 -8.88
CA MET A 174 -16.38 13.23 -9.30
C MET A 174 -15.74 12.83 -10.62
N PHE A 175 -15.48 13.79 -11.51
CA PHE A 175 -14.68 13.54 -12.71
C PHE A 175 -13.21 13.26 -12.31
N CYS A 176 -12.70 12.07 -12.64
CA CYS A 176 -11.32 11.69 -12.35
C CYS A 176 -10.49 11.78 -13.63
N ASP A 177 -9.68 12.82 -13.74
CA ASP A 177 -8.79 13.08 -14.87
C ASP A 177 -7.47 12.29 -14.85
N ILE A 178 -7.19 11.54 -13.77
CA ILE A 178 -5.95 10.74 -13.63
C ILE A 178 -6.14 9.37 -14.28
N CYS A 179 -7.20 8.66 -13.93
CA CYS A 179 -7.47 7.30 -14.43
C CYS A 179 -8.55 7.31 -15.54
N CYS A 180 -9.59 8.14 -15.42
CA CYS A 180 -10.70 8.14 -16.39
C CYS A 180 -10.40 8.90 -17.69
N GLY A 181 -9.27 9.60 -17.77
CA GLY A 181 -8.75 10.18 -19.00
C GLY A 181 -7.94 9.21 -19.86
N GLU A 182 -7.66 7.99 -19.39
CA GLU A 182 -6.94 6.99 -20.17
C GLU A 182 -7.85 6.35 -21.22
N ALA A 183 -7.41 6.29 -22.48
CA ALA A 183 -8.13 5.57 -23.53
C ALA A 183 -8.20 4.08 -23.17
N GLY A 184 -9.39 3.48 -23.26
CA GLY A 184 -9.61 2.09 -22.86
C GLY A 184 -9.90 1.89 -21.37
N PHE A 185 -9.88 2.95 -20.55
CA PHE A 185 -10.28 2.86 -19.15
C PHE A 185 -11.64 3.51 -18.91
N CYS A 186 -12.54 2.80 -18.23
CA CYS A 186 -13.82 3.31 -17.80
C CYS A 186 -13.94 3.11 -16.29
N ARG A 187 -14.12 4.19 -15.53
CA ARG A 187 -14.26 4.13 -14.06
C ARG A 187 -15.34 3.15 -13.61
N ASP A 188 -16.44 3.11 -14.36
CA ASP A 188 -17.65 2.40 -13.96
C ASP A 188 -17.57 0.90 -14.28
N CYS A 189 -16.60 0.46 -15.09
CA CYS A 189 -16.42 -0.96 -15.39
C CYS A 189 -14.97 -1.46 -15.31
N CYS A 190 -13.96 -0.63 -15.08
CA CYS A 190 -12.57 -1.07 -15.02
C CYS A 190 -12.03 -1.09 -13.59
N CYS A 191 -11.21 -2.08 -13.29
CA CYS A 191 -10.40 -2.12 -12.07
C CYS A 191 -9.29 -1.06 -12.15
N ILE A 192 -9.19 -0.17 -11.15
CA ILE A 192 -8.15 0.88 -11.07
C ILE A 192 -6.71 0.34 -11.02
N LEU A 193 -6.51 -0.94 -10.67
CA LEU A 193 -5.18 -1.53 -10.53
C LEU A 193 -4.69 -2.28 -11.78
N CYS A 194 -5.57 -2.98 -12.48
CA CYS A 194 -5.20 -3.75 -13.67
C CYS A 194 -5.81 -3.23 -14.99
N SER A 195 -6.67 -2.22 -14.92
CA SER A 195 -7.39 -1.62 -16.05
C SER A 195 -8.31 -2.57 -16.83
N GLN A 196 -8.48 -3.81 -16.38
CA GLN A 196 -9.40 -4.78 -16.98
C GLN A 196 -10.83 -4.53 -16.54
N THR A 197 -11.77 -4.90 -17.42
CA THR A 197 -13.21 -4.78 -17.18
C THR A 197 -13.68 -5.80 -16.15
N ILE A 198 -14.42 -5.34 -15.15
CA ILE A 198 -15.17 -6.15 -14.18
C ILE A 198 -16.50 -6.51 -14.83
N GLU A 199 -16.70 -7.79 -15.13
CA GLU A 199 -17.92 -8.25 -15.79
C GLU A 199 -19.12 -8.24 -14.83
N GLN A 200 -20.21 -7.61 -15.25
CA GLN A 200 -21.38 -7.36 -14.39
C GLN A 200 -22.18 -8.64 -14.08
N ALA A 201 -22.06 -9.68 -14.91
CA ALA A 201 -22.83 -10.92 -14.80
C ALA A 201 -22.23 -11.95 -13.82
N SER A 202 -20.96 -11.81 -13.44
CA SER A 202 -20.21 -12.87 -12.75
C SER A 202 -19.37 -12.41 -11.56
N GLU A 203 -19.24 -11.10 -11.28
CA GLU A 203 -18.20 -10.61 -10.33
C GLU A 203 -18.59 -9.45 -9.41
N GLU A 204 -19.88 -9.23 -9.11
CA GLU A 204 -20.26 -8.21 -8.11
C GLU A 204 -19.68 -8.47 -6.71
N TYR A 205 -19.31 -9.72 -6.41
CA TYR A 205 -18.76 -10.12 -5.12
C TYR A 205 -17.22 -10.08 -5.08
N ASN A 206 -16.56 -9.94 -6.23
CA ASN A 206 -15.10 -9.87 -6.36
C ASN A 206 -14.61 -8.45 -6.62
N SER A 207 -15.46 -7.43 -6.44
CA SER A 207 -15.12 -6.04 -6.71
C SER A 207 -15.45 -5.13 -5.52
N ILE A 208 -14.55 -4.18 -5.27
CA ILE A 208 -14.66 -3.13 -4.26
C ILE A 208 -14.90 -1.82 -5.00
N ILE A 209 -15.83 -1.01 -4.52
CA ILE A 209 -16.05 0.35 -4.99
C ILE A 209 -15.65 1.30 -3.87
N CYS A 210 -14.84 2.31 -4.18
CA CYS A 210 -14.51 3.34 -3.22
C CYS A 210 -15.69 4.32 -3.07
N GLU A 211 -16.33 4.29 -1.90
CA GLU A 211 -17.49 5.14 -1.54
C GLU A 211 -17.07 6.41 -0.78
N ALA A 212 -15.77 6.75 -0.77
CA ALA A 212 -15.28 7.93 -0.07
C ALA A 212 -15.83 9.23 -0.67
N ASP A 213 -16.38 10.09 0.18
CA ASP A 213 -16.77 11.45 -0.17
C ASP A 213 -15.52 12.33 -0.27
N ILE A 214 -15.28 12.86 -1.48
CA ILE A 214 -14.22 13.82 -1.77
C ILE A 214 -14.85 15.13 -2.25
N GLU A 215 -14.11 16.23 -2.22
CA GLU A 215 -14.62 17.56 -2.61
C GLU A 215 -15.20 17.54 -4.03
N GLY A 216 -16.54 17.51 -4.14
CA GLY A 216 -17.30 17.47 -5.40
C GLY A 216 -17.97 16.13 -5.74
N GLY A 217 -17.94 15.12 -4.85
CA GLY A 217 -18.69 13.86 -5.01
C GLY A 217 -17.99 12.60 -4.52
N ALA A 218 -18.63 11.44 -4.64
CA ALA A 218 -18.02 10.15 -4.29
C ALA A 218 -16.88 9.77 -5.26
N CYS A 219 -15.83 9.14 -4.75
CA CYS A 219 -14.65 8.70 -5.53
C CYS A 219 -15.02 7.71 -6.65
N GLY A 220 -15.81 6.68 -6.33
CA GLY A 220 -16.43 5.77 -7.30
C GLY A 220 -15.49 4.81 -8.05
N HIS A 221 -14.20 4.76 -7.71
CA HIS A 221 -13.27 3.85 -8.39
C HIS A 221 -13.49 2.40 -7.99
N LYS A 222 -13.59 1.52 -8.99
CA LYS A 222 -13.73 0.08 -8.81
C LYS A 222 -12.38 -0.62 -8.79
N CYS A 223 -12.28 -1.73 -8.07
CA CYS A 223 -11.09 -2.57 -8.00
C CYS A 223 -11.49 -4.03 -7.80
N HIS A 224 -10.82 -4.99 -8.44
CA HIS A 224 -10.93 -6.39 -8.04
C HIS A 224 -10.37 -6.57 -6.63
N ILE A 225 -11.05 -7.34 -5.77
CA ILE A 225 -10.56 -7.68 -4.43
C ILE A 225 -9.18 -8.36 -4.54
N ASP A 226 -9.03 -9.31 -5.47
CA ASP A 226 -7.76 -9.99 -5.72
C ASP A 226 -6.64 -9.04 -6.14
N CYS A 227 -6.93 -8.04 -6.98
CA CYS A 227 -5.93 -7.03 -7.35
C CYS A 227 -5.51 -6.21 -6.12
N ALA A 228 -6.47 -5.81 -5.28
CA ALA A 228 -6.19 -5.03 -4.08
C ALA A 228 -5.37 -5.83 -3.05
N LEU A 229 -5.72 -7.11 -2.83
CA LEU A 229 -4.97 -8.01 -1.94
C LEU A 229 -3.53 -8.21 -2.44
N ARG A 230 -3.34 -8.53 -3.72
CA ARG A 230 -1.99 -8.71 -4.32
C ARG A 230 -1.15 -7.44 -4.29
N ALA A 231 -1.78 -6.27 -4.35
CA ALA A 231 -1.12 -4.98 -4.27
C ALA A 231 -0.87 -4.49 -2.83
N TYR A 232 -1.23 -5.28 -1.81
CA TYR A 232 -1.20 -4.87 -0.39
C TYR A 232 -2.02 -3.61 -0.11
N LEU A 233 -3.12 -3.43 -0.86
CA LEU A 233 -4.08 -2.34 -0.70
C LEU A 233 -5.40 -2.80 -0.08
N ALA A 234 -5.55 -4.08 0.24
CA ALA A 234 -6.72 -4.62 0.94
C ALA A 234 -6.32 -5.66 1.99
N GLY A 235 -7.17 -5.86 2.99
CA GLY A 235 -7.02 -6.87 4.05
C GLY A 235 -6.27 -6.34 5.26
N THR A 236 -5.57 -7.22 5.97
CA THR A 236 -4.71 -6.84 7.10
C THR A 236 -3.27 -6.68 6.60
N VAL A 237 -2.78 -5.44 6.57
CA VAL A 237 -1.47 -5.09 5.98
C VAL A 237 -0.66 -4.30 7.00
N GLY A 238 0.50 -4.83 7.40
CA GLY A 238 1.42 -4.14 8.30
C GLY A 238 2.21 -2.99 7.67
N GLY A 239 3.15 -2.41 8.41
CA GLY A 239 4.02 -1.34 7.92
C GLY A 239 3.34 0.04 7.91
N SER A 240 3.78 0.94 7.03
CA SER A 240 3.35 2.34 7.01
C SER A 240 1.90 2.55 6.54
N ILE A 241 1.31 1.58 5.83
CA ILE A 241 -0.09 1.64 5.41
C ILE A 241 -1.00 1.23 6.56
N GLY A 242 -0.67 0.14 7.28
CA GLY A 242 -1.35 -0.26 8.52
C GLY A 242 -2.86 -0.44 8.35
N LEU A 243 -3.28 -1.45 7.59
CA LEU A 243 -4.68 -1.82 7.35
C LEU A 243 -5.10 -2.98 8.27
N ASP A 244 -6.36 -2.97 8.73
CA ASP A 244 -6.96 -4.05 9.52
C ASP A 244 -8.34 -4.43 8.97
N ALA A 245 -8.37 -5.41 8.06
CA ALA A 245 -9.54 -5.76 7.25
C ALA A 245 -10.14 -4.55 6.49
N GLU A 246 -9.28 -3.72 5.91
CA GLU A 246 -9.64 -2.48 5.21
C GLU A 246 -9.13 -2.49 3.76
N TYR A 247 -9.68 -1.62 2.92
CA TYR A 247 -9.18 -1.30 1.58
C TYR A 247 -8.66 0.13 1.53
N TYR A 248 -7.49 0.33 0.94
CA TYR A 248 -6.89 1.63 0.68
C TYR A 248 -7.06 2.02 -0.80
N CYS A 249 -7.82 3.07 -1.06
CA CYS A 249 -8.07 3.52 -2.42
C CYS A 249 -6.84 4.22 -3.02
N ARG A 250 -6.33 3.69 -4.14
CA ARG A 250 -5.16 4.25 -4.85
C ARG A 250 -5.36 5.68 -5.38
N ARG A 251 -6.60 6.14 -5.53
CA ARG A 251 -6.94 7.47 -6.07
C ARG A 251 -7.06 8.54 -4.99
N CYS A 252 -7.87 8.29 -3.96
CA CYS A 252 -8.22 9.29 -2.96
C CYS A 252 -7.55 9.04 -1.61
N ASP A 253 -6.73 7.98 -1.50
CA ASP A 253 -5.97 7.61 -0.31
C ASP A 253 -6.84 7.37 0.93
N THR A 254 -8.16 7.20 0.74
CA THR A 254 -9.13 6.90 1.79
C THR A 254 -9.17 5.40 2.07
N ARG A 255 -9.45 5.06 3.33
CA ARG A 255 -9.66 3.69 3.78
C ARG A 255 -11.14 3.33 3.78
N THR A 256 -11.46 2.10 3.42
CA THR A 256 -12.81 1.56 3.41
C THR A 256 -12.84 0.27 4.23
N ASP A 257 -13.75 0.19 5.20
CA ASP A 257 -13.96 -1.04 5.98
C ASP A 257 -14.49 -2.15 5.08
N LEU A 258 -13.79 -3.29 5.02
CA LEU A 258 -14.20 -4.44 4.22
C LEU A 258 -15.08 -5.42 4.99
N VAL A 259 -15.23 -5.31 6.32
CA VAL A 259 -16.08 -6.22 7.10
C VAL A 259 -17.54 -6.20 6.61
N PRO A 260 -18.18 -5.04 6.33
CA PRO A 260 -19.52 -5.00 5.74
C PRO A 260 -19.57 -5.64 4.36
N HIS A 261 -18.51 -5.46 3.55
CA HIS A 261 -18.41 -6.06 2.22
C HIS A 261 -18.38 -7.59 2.31
N VAL A 262 -17.54 -8.14 3.19
CA VAL A 262 -17.43 -9.58 3.42
C VAL A 262 -18.72 -10.14 4.03
N THR A 263 -19.41 -9.39 4.89
CA THR A 263 -20.72 -9.79 5.43
C THR A 263 -21.77 -9.93 4.33
N ARG A 264 -21.75 -9.08 3.28
CA ARG A 264 -22.63 -9.23 2.11
C ARG A 264 -22.29 -10.47 1.28
N LEU A 265 -21.03 -10.90 1.23
CA LEU A 265 -20.64 -12.15 0.58
C LEU A 265 -21.40 -13.33 1.18
N VAL A 266 -21.52 -13.42 2.51
CA VAL A 266 -22.29 -14.48 3.19
C VAL A 266 -23.73 -14.55 2.70
N LYS A 267 -24.39 -13.40 2.59
CA LYS A 267 -25.78 -13.34 2.13
C LYS A 267 -25.92 -13.85 0.71
N LYS A 268 -24.96 -13.54 -0.16
CA LYS A 268 -24.92 -14.02 -1.55
C LYS A 268 -24.60 -15.52 -1.62
N CYS A 269 -23.68 -16.04 -0.78
CA CYS A 269 -23.42 -17.47 -0.71
C CYS A 269 -24.66 -18.29 -0.34
N LYS A 270 -25.58 -17.73 0.46
CA LYS A 270 -26.87 -18.37 0.80
C LYS A 270 -27.87 -18.44 -0.35
N SER A 271 -27.70 -17.60 -1.38
CA SER A 271 -28.57 -17.58 -2.57
C SER A 271 -27.94 -18.23 -3.80
N ASN A 272 -26.69 -18.71 -3.70
CA ASN A 272 -25.99 -19.37 -4.79
C ASN A 272 -26.17 -20.89 -4.70
N GLU A 273 -26.34 -21.54 -5.84
CA GLU A 273 -26.51 -23.00 -5.93
C GLU A 273 -25.22 -23.73 -6.33
N SER A 274 -24.17 -22.99 -6.71
CA SER A 274 -22.89 -23.54 -7.16
C SER A 274 -21.89 -23.68 -5.99
N PRO A 275 -21.47 -24.92 -5.63
CA PRO A 275 -20.45 -25.15 -4.60
C PRO A 275 -19.12 -24.46 -4.89
N ASP A 276 -18.67 -24.46 -6.15
CA ASP A 276 -17.39 -23.88 -6.57
C ASP A 276 -17.38 -22.34 -6.41
N GLU A 277 -18.50 -21.69 -6.74
CA GLU A 277 -18.65 -20.23 -6.55
C GLU A 277 -18.69 -19.86 -5.07
N ILE A 278 -19.39 -20.66 -4.25
CA ILE A 278 -19.42 -20.48 -2.79
C ILE A 278 -18.02 -20.66 -2.21
N GLU A 279 -17.27 -21.68 -2.62
CA GLU A 279 -15.88 -21.88 -2.18
C GLU A 279 -15.01 -20.68 -2.55
N ASN A 280 -15.10 -20.19 -3.78
CA ASN A 280 -14.33 -19.03 -4.23
C ASN A 280 -14.67 -17.76 -3.41
N MET A 281 -15.95 -17.50 -3.18
CA MET A 281 -16.41 -16.37 -2.36
C MET A 281 -15.91 -16.45 -0.91
N LEU A 282 -16.01 -17.63 -0.30
CA LEU A 282 -15.52 -17.87 1.06
C LEU A 282 -14.01 -17.67 1.15
N ASN A 283 -13.25 -18.18 0.17
CA ASN A 283 -11.80 -18.00 0.11
C ASN A 283 -11.39 -16.53 -0.06
N VAL A 284 -12.13 -15.73 -0.84
CA VAL A 284 -11.92 -14.28 -0.94
C VAL A 284 -12.12 -13.61 0.42
N GLY A 285 -13.22 -13.91 1.10
CA GLY A 285 -13.50 -13.36 2.44
C GLY A 285 -12.46 -13.76 3.49
N ILE A 286 -12.01 -15.02 3.49
CA ILE A 286 -10.95 -15.50 4.38
C ILE A 286 -9.66 -14.69 4.15
N ARG A 287 -9.27 -14.45 2.90
CA ARG A 287 -8.06 -13.67 2.58
C ARG A 287 -8.17 -12.22 3.03
N VAL A 288 -9.35 -11.62 2.96
CA VAL A 288 -9.61 -10.26 3.45
C VAL A 288 -9.54 -10.17 4.97
N LEU A 289 -10.10 -11.14 5.69
CA LEU A 289 -10.23 -11.11 7.15
C LEU A 289 -9.00 -11.67 7.91
N ARG A 290 -8.14 -12.42 7.23
CA ARG A 290 -6.97 -13.07 7.86
C ARG A 290 -6.08 -12.04 8.56
N GLY A 291 -5.67 -12.36 9.79
CA GLY A 291 -4.76 -11.54 10.59
C GLY A 291 -5.39 -10.30 11.23
N SER A 292 -6.71 -10.08 11.07
CA SER A 292 -7.38 -8.95 11.68
C SER A 292 -7.43 -9.06 13.20
N ASN A 293 -7.31 -7.92 13.90
CA ASN A 293 -7.47 -7.86 15.36
C ASN A 293 -8.91 -7.54 15.78
N ARG A 294 -9.81 -7.30 14.84
CA ARG A 294 -11.21 -6.92 15.11
C ARG A 294 -12.03 -8.16 15.42
N THR A 295 -12.76 -8.14 16.54
CA THR A 295 -13.62 -9.26 16.97
C THR A 295 -14.65 -9.66 15.92
N SER A 296 -15.25 -8.70 15.22
CA SER A 296 -16.20 -8.95 14.13
C SER A 296 -15.56 -9.67 12.94
N ALA A 297 -14.33 -9.31 12.59
CA ALA A 297 -13.57 -9.95 11.51
C ALA A 297 -13.16 -11.37 11.89
N THR A 298 -12.68 -11.57 13.12
CA THR A 298 -12.31 -12.91 13.64
C THR A 298 -13.50 -13.85 13.69
N HIS A 299 -14.67 -13.38 14.15
CA HIS A 299 -15.89 -14.19 14.20
C HIS A 299 -16.35 -14.59 12.79
N LEU A 300 -16.31 -13.65 11.82
CA LEU A 300 -16.63 -13.96 10.42
C LEU A 300 -15.62 -14.92 9.80
N LEU A 301 -14.33 -14.77 10.09
CA LEU A 301 -13.28 -15.64 9.61
C LEU A 301 -13.51 -17.08 10.07
N HIS A 302 -13.80 -17.29 11.36
CA HIS A 302 -14.12 -18.61 11.91
C HIS A 302 -15.34 -19.22 11.23
N HIS A 303 -16.40 -18.43 11.03
CA HIS A 303 -17.61 -18.87 10.32
C HIS A 303 -17.31 -19.31 8.88
N PHE A 304 -16.43 -18.60 8.17
CA PHE A 304 -16.08 -18.92 6.78
C PHE A 304 -15.22 -20.18 6.71
N GLN A 305 -14.30 -20.36 7.64
CA GLN A 305 -13.48 -21.57 7.74
C GLN A 305 -14.34 -22.81 8.03
N LEU A 306 -15.32 -22.69 8.92
CA LEU A 306 -16.29 -23.76 9.18
C LEU A 306 -17.17 -24.05 7.96
N ALA A 307 -17.59 -23.01 7.23
CA ALA A 307 -18.39 -23.19 6.02
C ALA A 307 -17.62 -23.94 4.92
N ILE A 308 -16.33 -23.62 4.72
CA ILE A 308 -15.46 -24.34 3.77
C ILE A 308 -15.24 -25.79 4.19
N SER A 309 -15.05 -26.08 5.48
CA SER A 309 -14.84 -27.46 5.93
C SER A 309 -16.09 -28.31 5.73
N LYS A 310 -17.28 -27.77 6.02
CA LYS A 310 -18.57 -28.43 5.73
C LYS A 310 -18.78 -28.68 4.23
N LEU A 311 -18.43 -27.69 3.38
CA LEU A 311 -18.51 -27.81 1.93
C LEU A 311 -17.62 -28.94 1.40
N LYS A 312 -16.37 -29.01 1.87
CA LYS A 312 -15.39 -30.06 1.49
C LYS A 312 -15.80 -31.45 1.98
N ASN A 313 -16.55 -31.54 3.07
CA ASN A 313 -17.08 -32.79 3.61
C ASN A 313 -18.40 -33.24 2.94
N GLY A 314 -18.89 -32.52 1.93
CA GLY A 314 -20.10 -32.88 1.18
C GLY A 314 -21.41 -32.66 1.95
N SER A 315 -21.42 -31.74 2.93
CA SER A 315 -22.66 -31.36 3.63
C SER A 315 -23.64 -30.64 2.70
N TYR A 316 -24.95 -30.81 2.90
CA TYR A 316 -25.98 -30.06 2.16
C TYR A 316 -25.80 -28.55 2.40
N LEU A 317 -26.00 -27.73 1.35
CA LEU A 317 -25.75 -26.28 1.36
C LEU A 317 -26.51 -25.55 2.49
N GLU A 318 -27.68 -26.06 2.86
CA GLU A 318 -28.54 -25.53 3.93
C GLU A 318 -27.95 -25.76 5.33
N ASP A 319 -27.12 -26.80 5.52
CA ASP A 319 -26.49 -27.14 6.79
C ASP A 319 -25.13 -26.44 7.00
N ILE A 320 -24.55 -25.89 5.93
CA ILE A 320 -23.31 -25.10 5.97
C ILE A 320 -23.48 -23.86 6.86
N TRP A 321 -24.66 -23.22 6.79
CA TRP A 321 -24.92 -21.94 7.45
C TRP A 321 -25.61 -22.03 8.80
N LYS A 322 -26.01 -23.23 9.24
CA LYS A 322 -26.58 -23.44 10.57
C LYS A 322 -25.49 -23.21 11.61
N MET A 323 -25.72 -22.26 12.52
CA MET A 323 -24.88 -22.10 13.71
C MET A 323 -25.06 -23.34 14.57
N GLU A 324 -23.96 -24.03 14.84
CA GLU A 324 -23.88 -24.83 16.05
C GLU A 324 -23.63 -23.83 17.18
N ASP A 325 -24.65 -23.61 18.01
CA ASP A 325 -24.46 -22.95 19.29
C ASP A 325 -23.49 -23.81 20.09
N VAL A 326 -22.22 -23.39 20.13
CA VAL A 326 -21.28 -23.91 21.11
C VAL A 326 -21.65 -23.27 22.44
N SER A 327 -22.68 -23.81 23.07
CA SER A 327 -22.84 -23.70 24.52
C SER A 327 -21.65 -24.40 25.14
N GLU A 328 -20.94 -23.67 25.99
CA GLU A 328 -20.09 -24.26 27.01
C GLU A 328 -20.91 -25.30 27.78
N ASP A 329 -20.58 -26.58 27.62
CA ASP A 329 -20.67 -27.52 28.73
C ASP A 329 -19.72 -28.70 28.48
N ALA A 330 -18.53 -28.56 29.06
CA ALA A 330 -17.72 -29.69 29.40
C ALA A 330 -18.36 -30.38 30.62
N SER A 331 -19.13 -31.45 30.42
CA SER A 331 -19.42 -32.48 31.43
C SER A 331 -20.26 -33.62 30.85
N GLY A 332 -19.73 -34.85 30.90
CA GLY A 332 -20.58 -36.06 30.90
C GLY A 332 -20.08 -37.23 30.08
N LEU A 333 -19.46 -38.21 30.75
CA LEU A 333 -19.15 -39.54 30.24
C LEU A 333 -20.40 -40.29 29.72
N SER A 334 -20.23 -41.21 28.75
CA SER A 334 -20.41 -42.68 28.96
C SER A 334 -20.86 -43.48 27.73
N ARG A 335 -19.98 -44.40 27.30
CA ARG A 335 -20.14 -45.83 26.93
C ARG A 335 -21.38 -46.35 26.14
N ASN A 336 -21.04 -46.98 25.01
CA ASN A 336 -21.61 -48.14 24.29
C ASN A 336 -23.09 -48.20 23.86
N GLY A 337 -23.30 -48.60 22.60
CA GLY A 337 -24.47 -49.34 22.14
C GLY A 337 -24.41 -49.69 20.65
N ASN A 338 -24.21 -50.97 20.33
CA ASN A 338 -24.27 -51.54 18.98
C ASN A 338 -25.65 -51.32 18.31
N GLY A 339 -25.65 -51.14 16.99
CA GLY A 339 -26.85 -51.22 16.15
C GLY A 339 -26.50 -51.44 14.68
N VAL A 340 -26.62 -52.69 14.25
CA VAL A 340 -26.45 -53.23 12.89
C VAL A 340 -27.60 -52.79 11.98
N LEU A 341 -27.31 -52.44 10.71
CA LEU A 341 -28.20 -52.61 9.54
C LEU A 341 -27.43 -52.41 8.20
N GLU A 342 -26.82 -53.50 7.73
CA GLU A 342 -26.84 -54.10 6.37
C GLU A 342 -27.81 -53.43 5.33
N ILE A 343 -27.56 -53.13 4.03
CA ILE A 343 -27.03 -53.79 2.78
C ILE A 343 -27.15 -52.72 1.61
N PRO A 344 -26.65 -52.81 0.34
CA PRO A 344 -25.71 -53.72 -0.36
C PRO A 344 -24.52 -53.07 -1.10
N LYS A 345 -23.52 -53.92 -1.35
CA LYS A 345 -22.53 -53.81 -2.45
C LYS A 345 -23.21 -53.92 -3.82
N ARG A 346 -22.81 -53.07 -4.77
CA ARG A 346 -22.84 -53.40 -6.21
C ARG A 346 -21.44 -53.23 -6.78
N GLU A 347 -21.00 -54.24 -7.51
CA GLU A 347 -19.73 -54.26 -8.26
C GLU A 347 -19.80 -53.32 -9.48
N PRO A 348 -18.66 -52.83 -10.00
CA PRO A 348 -18.63 -51.90 -11.13
C PRO A 348 -18.64 -52.65 -12.46
N GLU A 349 -19.58 -52.30 -13.34
CA GLU A 349 -19.57 -52.71 -14.74
C GLU A 349 -18.72 -51.76 -15.59
N ASP A 350 -17.95 -52.38 -16.48
CA ASP A 350 -16.93 -51.88 -17.40
C ASP A 350 -17.55 -51.02 -18.52
N CYS A 351 -17.03 -49.80 -18.72
CA CYS A 351 -17.21 -49.06 -19.97
C CYS A 351 -15.93 -48.28 -20.27
N GLN A 352 -15.11 -48.87 -21.14
CA GLN A 352 -13.94 -48.25 -21.73
C GLN A 352 -14.33 -47.03 -22.58
N LEU A 353 -13.66 -45.89 -22.34
CA LEU A 353 -13.47 -44.88 -23.37
C LEU A 353 -12.05 -44.31 -23.25
N GLU A 354 -11.41 -44.23 -24.41
CA GLU A 354 -9.99 -44.06 -24.67
C GLU A 354 -9.33 -42.85 -23.99
N SER A 355 -8.11 -43.05 -23.45
CA SER A 355 -7.24 -41.98 -22.94
C SER A 355 -6.17 -41.61 -23.98
N PRO A 356 -5.93 -40.32 -24.28
CA PRO A 356 -4.70 -39.87 -24.94
C PRO A 356 -3.59 -39.54 -23.92
N PRO A 357 -2.32 -39.44 -24.36
CA PRO A 357 -1.18 -39.97 -23.63
C PRO A 357 -0.68 -39.07 -22.50
N VAL A 358 -0.19 -39.74 -21.46
CA VAL A 358 0.57 -39.20 -20.33
C VAL A 358 1.78 -38.41 -20.84
N LEU A 359 1.73 -37.10 -20.69
CA LEU A 359 2.92 -36.27 -20.63
C LEU A 359 3.33 -36.08 -19.17
N SER A 360 4.55 -36.51 -18.92
CA SER A 360 5.26 -36.60 -17.66
C SER A 360 5.39 -35.26 -16.92
N SER A 361 5.28 -35.35 -15.59
CA SER A 361 5.58 -34.35 -14.55
C SER A 361 4.65 -33.13 -14.48
N LYS A 362 3.47 -33.33 -13.86
CA LYS A 362 2.61 -32.25 -13.36
C LYS A 362 3.33 -31.52 -12.22
N PHE A 363 3.97 -30.40 -12.54
CA PHE A 363 4.19 -29.32 -11.57
C PHE A 363 2.82 -28.72 -11.26
N ASP A 364 2.24 -29.08 -10.12
CA ASP A 364 0.93 -28.57 -9.71
C ASP A 364 1.13 -27.29 -8.91
N TYR A 365 1.22 -26.17 -9.64
CA TYR A 365 1.46 -24.84 -9.08
C TYR A 365 0.60 -24.50 -7.85
N ARG A 366 -0.57 -25.14 -7.67
CA ARG A 366 -1.42 -24.98 -6.48
C ARG A 366 -0.84 -25.66 -5.25
N VAL A 367 -0.30 -26.88 -5.41
CA VAL A 367 0.41 -27.62 -4.36
C VAL A 367 1.71 -26.91 -4.00
N GLU A 368 2.45 -26.40 -4.99
CA GLU A 368 3.65 -25.61 -4.72
C GLU A 368 3.33 -24.25 -4.07
N SER A 369 2.25 -23.58 -4.47
CA SER A 369 1.78 -22.35 -3.81
C SER A 369 1.41 -22.59 -2.35
N LEU A 370 0.70 -23.67 -2.04
CA LEU A 370 0.31 -24.01 -0.67
C LEU A 370 1.53 -24.34 0.20
N LYS A 371 2.54 -25.02 -0.36
CA LYS A 371 3.82 -25.26 0.34
C LYS A 371 4.53 -23.95 0.65
N LEU A 372 4.56 -23.01 -0.29
CA LEU A 372 5.14 -21.67 -0.07
C LEU A 372 4.38 -20.88 1.00
N GLU A 373 3.05 -20.94 1.02
CA GLU A 373 2.24 -20.30 2.06
C GLU A 373 2.54 -20.87 3.45
N ASN A 374 2.58 -22.20 3.58
CA ASN A 374 2.92 -22.86 4.85
C ASN A 374 4.36 -22.53 5.30
N GLU A 375 5.31 -22.43 4.36
CA GLU A 375 6.69 -22.04 4.64
C GLU A 375 6.77 -20.59 5.13
N ILE A 376 6.03 -19.67 4.50
CA ILE A 376 5.93 -18.28 4.94
C ILE A 376 5.32 -18.22 6.35
N ASP A 377 4.24 -18.94 6.61
CA ASP A 377 3.60 -18.98 7.92
C ASP A 377 4.55 -19.52 9.00
N TYR A 378 5.32 -20.57 8.69
CA TYR A 378 6.36 -21.08 9.58
C TYR A 378 7.47 -20.06 9.86
N ILE A 379 7.99 -19.40 8.83
CA ILE A 379 9.03 -18.36 8.97
C ILE A 379 8.52 -17.20 9.84
N LEU A 380 7.27 -16.77 9.63
CA LEU A 380 6.67 -15.68 10.40
C LEU A 380 6.42 -16.08 11.86
N ASP A 381 6.02 -17.32 12.11
CA ASP A 381 5.83 -17.85 13.47
C ASP A 381 7.16 -17.96 14.22
N GLU A 382 8.21 -18.48 13.58
CA GLU A 382 9.55 -18.53 14.17
C GLU A 382 10.13 -17.13 14.43
N LEU A 383 9.93 -16.18 13.51
CA LEU A 383 10.31 -14.78 13.73
C LEU A 383 9.57 -14.18 14.93
N ARG A 384 8.26 -14.43 15.06
CA ARG A 384 7.45 -13.97 16.18
C ARG A 384 7.98 -14.54 17.50
N LYS A 385 8.22 -15.86 17.58
CA LYS A 385 8.79 -16.51 18.77
C LYS A 385 10.15 -15.94 19.14
N SER A 386 11.02 -15.73 18.15
CA SER A 386 12.34 -15.13 18.36
C SER A 386 12.23 -13.72 18.95
N GLN A 387 11.38 -12.87 18.38
CA GLN A 387 11.15 -11.51 18.89
C GLN A 387 10.53 -11.51 20.29
N GLU A 388 9.64 -12.46 20.59
CA GLU A 388 9.04 -12.57 21.92
C GLU A 388 10.07 -13.01 22.98
N ILE A 389 10.98 -13.92 22.64
CA ILE A 389 12.10 -14.32 23.51
C ILE A 389 13.02 -13.13 23.77
N GLU A 390 13.39 -12.38 22.73
CA GLU A 390 14.21 -11.16 22.86
C GLU A 390 13.54 -10.11 23.76
N TYR A 391 12.24 -9.86 23.55
CA TYR A 391 11.46 -8.93 24.35
C TYR A 391 11.43 -9.36 25.82
N ARG A 392 11.11 -10.63 26.09
CA ARG A 392 11.01 -11.18 27.45
C ARG A 392 12.35 -11.10 28.17
N LEU A 393 13.45 -11.43 27.50
CA LEU A 393 14.79 -11.29 28.04
C LEU A 393 15.12 -9.82 28.34
N ALA A 394 14.76 -8.90 27.45
CA ALA A 394 14.94 -7.47 27.67
C ALA A 394 14.17 -6.97 28.89
N GLU A 395 12.89 -7.33 28.99
CA GLU A 395 12.01 -6.99 30.10
C GLU A 395 12.55 -7.49 31.44
N GLU A 396 12.97 -8.76 31.50
CA GLU A 396 13.55 -9.36 32.70
C GLU A 396 14.80 -8.60 33.15
N ARG A 397 15.76 -8.38 32.24
CA ARG A 397 17.05 -7.74 32.55
C ARG A 397 16.90 -6.28 32.91
N LEU A 398 16.08 -5.52 32.17
CA LEU A 398 15.80 -4.12 32.47
C LEU A 398 15.05 -3.97 33.80
N SER A 399 14.10 -4.86 34.11
CA SER A 399 13.38 -4.85 35.38
C SER A 399 14.29 -5.19 36.56
N ALA A 400 15.19 -6.17 36.40
CA ALA A 400 16.20 -6.50 37.40
C ALA A 400 17.15 -5.31 37.66
N GLN A 401 17.64 -4.65 36.60
CA GLN A 401 18.49 -3.47 36.72
C GLN A 401 17.76 -2.30 37.39
N LYS A 402 16.48 -2.06 37.05
CA LYS A 402 15.64 -1.07 37.72
C LYS A 402 15.53 -1.35 39.22
N LYS A 403 15.23 -2.59 39.60
CA LYS A 403 15.12 -3.00 41.01
C LYS A 403 16.44 -2.79 41.75
N TYR A 404 17.56 -3.14 41.12
CA TYR A 404 18.89 -2.92 41.69
C TYR A 404 19.18 -1.44 41.95
N ILE A 405 18.89 -0.57 40.98
CA ILE A 405 19.06 0.88 41.13
C ILE A 405 18.17 1.44 42.25
N ILE A 406 16.91 1.00 42.34
CA ILE A 406 16.00 1.40 43.43
C ILE A 406 16.58 1.03 44.79
N ASN A 407 17.06 -0.21 44.96
CA ASN A 407 17.70 -0.64 46.20
C ASN A 407 18.92 0.22 46.56
N LEU A 408 19.74 0.60 45.55
CA LEU A 408 20.87 1.50 45.78
C LEU A 408 20.43 2.90 46.26
N TYR A 409 19.32 3.43 45.75
CA TYR A 409 18.74 4.69 46.23
C TYR A 409 18.23 4.56 47.67
N GLU A 410 17.58 3.47 48.03
CA GLU A 410 17.14 3.21 49.41
C GLU A 410 18.32 3.11 50.39
N GLU A 411 19.40 2.43 49.99
CA GLU A 411 20.62 2.34 50.79
C GLU A 411 21.30 3.71 50.94
N LEU A 412 21.37 4.49 49.86
CA LEU A 412 21.88 5.86 49.90
C LEU A 412 21.10 6.74 50.88
N GLU A 413 19.78 6.60 50.93
CA GLU A 413 18.92 7.36 51.85
C GLU A 413 19.17 6.97 53.32
N LYS A 414 19.40 5.68 53.58
CA LYS A 414 19.78 5.17 54.92
C LYS A 414 21.15 5.72 55.35
N GLU A 415 22.14 5.69 54.46
CA GLU A 415 23.50 6.20 54.70
C GLU A 415 23.48 7.71 54.96
N ARG A 416 22.72 8.48 54.18
CA ARG A 416 22.50 9.93 54.40
C ARG A 416 21.83 10.21 55.74
N SER A 417 20.80 9.44 56.07
CA SER A 417 20.10 9.57 57.35
C SER A 417 21.00 9.25 58.54
N ALA A 418 21.91 8.28 58.41
CA ALA A 418 22.90 7.95 59.44
C ALA A 418 23.93 9.07 59.60
N LEU A 419 24.42 9.63 58.49
CA LEU A 419 25.34 10.76 58.50
C LEU A 419 24.75 11.99 59.21
N LEU A 420 23.47 12.30 58.99
CA LEU A 420 22.77 13.41 59.63
C LEU A 420 22.58 13.23 61.16
N LYS A 421 22.58 11.98 61.64
CA LYS A 421 22.35 11.64 63.07
C LYS A 421 23.62 11.64 63.91
N HIS A 422 24.80 11.55 63.31
CA HIS A 422 26.08 11.52 64.03
C HIS A 422 26.78 12.88 63.98
N THR A 423 26.52 13.74 64.98
CA THR A 423 27.10 15.09 65.10
C THR A 423 28.43 15.15 65.89
N SER A 424 28.98 14.02 66.36
CA SER A 424 30.22 14.03 67.13
C SER A 424 31.09 12.79 66.88
N ILE A 425 32.40 13.06 66.67
CA ILE A 425 33.54 12.18 66.31
C ILE A 425 33.93 12.27 64.81
N SER A 426 34.97 13.06 64.53
CA SER A 426 35.49 13.39 63.18
C SER A 426 35.79 12.17 62.30
N GLU A 427 36.46 11.14 62.82
CA GLU A 427 36.88 9.98 62.02
C GLU A 427 35.72 9.07 61.56
N LYS A 428 34.64 8.99 62.35
CA LYS A 428 33.43 8.25 61.96
C LYS A 428 32.58 9.02 60.95
N GLN A 429 32.71 10.34 60.92
CA GLN A 429 32.00 11.19 59.99
C GLN A 429 32.63 11.13 58.59
N ASP A 430 33.97 11.10 58.51
CA ASP A 430 34.70 10.98 57.24
C ASP A 430 34.42 9.64 56.54
N SER A 431 34.42 8.53 57.30
CA SER A 431 34.09 7.21 56.75
C SER A 431 32.63 7.09 56.26
N LEU A 432 31.67 7.76 56.91
CA LEU A 432 30.28 7.82 56.47
C LEU A 432 30.10 8.70 55.22
N LEU A 433 30.84 9.81 55.13
CA LEU A 433 30.87 10.66 53.92
C LEU A 433 31.42 9.88 52.72
N ASP A 434 32.51 9.14 52.90
CA ASP A 434 33.11 8.31 51.85
C ASP A 434 32.14 7.22 51.38
N ALA A 435 31.39 6.60 52.30
CA ALA A 435 30.35 5.63 51.96
C ALA A 435 29.26 6.25 51.06
N VAL A 436 28.75 7.43 51.44
CA VAL A 436 27.74 8.17 50.65
C VAL A 436 28.28 8.56 49.28
N LEU A 437 29.51 9.06 49.18
CA LEU A 437 30.13 9.45 47.90
C LEU A 437 30.37 8.24 46.98
N SER A 438 30.84 7.13 47.55
CA SER A 438 31.00 5.87 46.84
C SER A 438 29.67 5.36 46.30
N ARG A 439 28.61 5.42 47.12
CA ARG A 439 27.25 5.01 46.75
C ARG A 439 26.67 5.88 45.63
N VAL A 440 26.81 7.20 45.71
CA VAL A 440 26.39 8.12 44.64
C VAL A 440 27.11 7.79 43.34
N SER A 441 28.40 7.49 43.40
CA SER A 441 29.18 7.10 42.22
C SER A 441 28.71 5.77 41.63
N GLN A 442 28.35 4.80 42.48
CA GLN A 442 27.76 3.54 42.06
C GLN A 442 26.40 3.72 41.38
N VAL A 443 25.50 4.51 41.97
CA VAL A 443 24.19 4.84 41.36
C VAL A 443 24.37 5.47 39.98
N LYS A 444 25.29 6.43 39.83
CA LYS A 444 25.58 7.06 38.53
C LYS A 444 26.04 6.04 37.49
N ARG A 445 26.92 5.11 37.85
CA ARG A 445 27.38 4.04 36.95
C ARG A 445 26.23 3.13 36.52
N GLU A 446 25.40 2.68 37.46
CA GLU A 446 24.29 1.77 37.16
C GLU A 446 23.17 2.42 36.35
N VAL A 447 22.92 3.72 36.55
CA VAL A 447 22.00 4.51 35.70
C VAL A 447 22.54 4.65 34.28
N SER A 448 23.85 4.88 34.12
CA SER A 448 24.49 4.89 32.80
C SER A 448 24.38 3.52 32.12
N ARG A 449 24.61 2.44 32.89
CA ARG A 449 24.45 1.07 32.41
C ARG A 449 23.02 0.79 31.94
N LEU A 450 22.00 1.23 32.68
CA LEU A 450 20.61 1.09 32.26
C LEU A 450 20.33 1.84 30.94
N LYS A 451 20.96 3.00 30.74
CA LYS A 451 20.84 3.74 29.48
C LYS A 451 21.46 2.98 28.30
N ASP A 452 22.61 2.34 28.52
CA ASP A 452 23.24 1.48 27.51
C ASP A 452 22.38 0.24 27.22
N MET A 453 21.79 -0.38 28.24
CA MET A 453 20.83 -1.48 28.08
C MET A 453 19.63 -1.07 27.22
N GLY A 454 19.21 0.19 27.27
CA GLY A 454 18.10 0.74 26.48
C GLY A 454 18.33 0.74 24.96
N GLU A 455 19.56 0.51 24.49
CA GLU A 455 19.85 0.36 23.06
C GLU A 455 19.12 -0.82 22.41
N VAL A 456 18.69 -1.83 23.20
CA VAL A 456 17.85 -2.95 22.72
C VAL A 456 16.52 -2.51 22.12
N SER A 457 16.06 -1.28 22.40
CA SER A 457 14.88 -0.69 21.73
C SER A 457 15.04 -0.58 20.21
N LYS A 458 16.28 -0.61 19.69
CA LYS A 458 16.58 -0.63 18.25
C LYS A 458 16.57 -2.04 17.64
N GLY A 459 16.30 -3.07 18.46
CA GLY A 459 16.38 -4.49 18.13
C GLY A 459 17.76 -5.10 18.43
N PHE A 460 17.80 -6.34 18.94
CA PHE A 460 19.03 -7.00 19.40
C PHE A 460 20.10 -7.07 18.30
N GLY A 461 19.69 -7.34 17.05
CA GLY A 461 20.61 -7.38 15.90
C GLY A 461 21.33 -6.06 15.57
N ARG A 462 20.88 -4.92 16.13
CA ARG A 462 21.52 -3.60 15.93
C ARG A 462 22.30 -3.12 17.15
N VAL A 463 22.25 -3.87 18.26
CA VAL A 463 22.97 -3.54 19.49
C VAL A 463 24.42 -3.99 19.36
N PRO A 464 25.41 -3.17 19.79
CA PRO A 464 26.80 -3.59 19.84
C PRO A 464 26.97 -4.90 20.65
N LYS A 465 27.68 -5.89 20.10
CA LYS A 465 27.88 -7.22 20.73
C LYS A 465 28.33 -7.14 22.20
N ARG A 466 29.23 -6.21 22.52
CA ARG A 466 29.70 -5.97 23.91
C ARG A 466 28.56 -5.74 24.91
N ILE A 467 27.51 -5.02 24.50
CA ILE A 467 26.36 -4.70 25.36
C ILE A 467 25.51 -5.97 25.57
N LEU A 468 25.32 -6.76 24.51
CA LEU A 468 24.57 -8.03 24.57
C LEU A 468 25.28 -9.07 25.45
N GLU A 469 26.60 -9.16 25.36
CA GLU A 469 27.42 -10.06 26.17
C GLU A 469 27.44 -9.64 27.64
N GLU A 470 27.77 -8.38 27.93
CA GLU A 470 27.94 -7.87 29.30
C GLU A 470 26.62 -7.72 30.08
N GLN A 471 25.52 -7.42 29.39
CA GLN A 471 24.26 -7.01 30.05
C GLN A 471 23.13 -8.01 29.85
N PHE A 472 23.13 -8.76 28.74
CA PHE A 472 22.10 -9.75 28.42
C PHE A 472 22.63 -11.20 28.41
N SER A 473 23.93 -11.41 28.63
CA SER A 473 24.56 -12.74 28.67
C SER A 473 24.37 -13.55 27.38
N LEU A 474 24.26 -12.87 26.24
CA LEU A 474 24.15 -13.50 24.93
C LEU A 474 25.54 -13.63 24.31
N VAL A 475 26.03 -14.86 24.17
CA VAL A 475 27.25 -15.17 23.43
C VAL A 475 26.88 -15.32 21.96
N ILE A 476 27.35 -14.40 21.11
CA ILE A 476 27.11 -14.47 19.66
C ILE A 476 28.28 -15.22 19.03
N GLU A 477 28.12 -16.53 18.83
CA GLU A 477 29.07 -17.33 18.07
C GLU A 477 29.18 -16.82 16.62
N HIS A 478 30.38 -16.94 16.05
CA HIS A 478 30.84 -16.24 14.85
C HIS A 478 30.33 -16.79 13.53
#